data_AF-A0A9J6EWT3-F1
#
_entry.id   AF-A0A9J6EWT3-F1
#
_cell.length_a   1.000
_cell.length_b   1.000
_cell.length_c   1.000
_cell.angle_alpha   90.00
_cell.angle_beta   90.00
_cell.angle_gamma   90.00
#
_symmetry.space_group_name_H-M   'P 1'
#
loop_
_entity.id
_entity.type
_entity.pdbx_description
1 polymer ?
#
loop_
_entity_poly.entity_id
_entity_poly.type
_entity_poly.pdbx_seq_one_letter_code
_entity_poly.pdbx_strand_id
1 'polypeptide(L)'
;MDVRLAHLLEAKNALRERWKKQKLNKWLEANISQLNKDIEQAKKLAAQQWVEVCNEADGKMRKGSKWVLLKNMFTDSTESSKSSARLKFERLVYMNTSEGCCLQVFADQLVDIYLRLEEKIIQ
;
A
#
# COMPACT_ATOMS: atom_id res chain seq x y z
N MET A 1 -2.06 4.87 -3.19
CA MET A 1 -0.62 5.26 -3.05
C MET A 1 -0.55 6.54 -2.24
N ASP A 2 0.21 6.58 -1.13
CA ASP A 2 0.38 7.79 -0.33
C ASP A 2 1.11 8.86 -1.16
N VAL A 3 0.41 9.97 -1.46
CA VAL A 3 0.90 11.10 -2.26
C VAL A 3 2.23 11.62 -1.70
N ARG A 4 2.40 11.61 -0.38
CA ARG A 4 3.63 12.05 0.29
C ARG A 4 4.79 11.11 -0.01
N LEU A 5 4.56 9.80 0.01
CA LEU A 5 5.58 8.80 -0.30
C LEU A 5 6.01 8.90 -1.77
N ALA A 6 5.05 9.10 -2.68
CA ALA A 6 5.34 9.29 -4.10
C ALA A 6 6.26 10.50 -4.34
N HIS A 7 5.97 11.65 -3.73
CA HIS A 7 6.81 12.85 -3.83
C HIS A 7 8.21 12.64 -3.25
N LEU A 8 8.34 11.91 -2.12
CA LEU A 8 9.65 11.61 -1.53
C LEU A 8 10.49 10.69 -2.43
N LEU A 9 9.86 9.71 -3.08
CA LEU A 9 10.54 8.82 -4.03
C LEU A 9 11.00 9.57 -5.27
N GLU A 10 10.16 10.44 -5.83
CA GLU A 10 10.50 11.28 -6.97
C GLU A 10 11.67 12.23 -6.65
N ALA A 11 11.62 12.90 -5.50
CA ALA A 11 12.70 13.77 -5.02
C ALA A 11 14.02 13.00 -4.81
N LYS A 12 13.96 11.79 -4.25
CA LYS A 12 15.13 10.93 -4.09
C LYS A 12 15.73 10.56 -5.46
N ASN A 13 14.90 10.18 -6.41
CA ASN A 13 15.34 9.78 -7.75
C ASN A 13 16.02 10.95 -8.48
N ALA A 14 15.43 12.15 -8.43
CA ALA A 14 16.01 13.36 -9.01
C ALA A 14 17.40 13.70 -8.41
N LEU A 15 17.53 13.63 -7.08
CA LEU A 15 18.81 13.87 -6.41
C LEU A 15 19.84 12.78 -6.67
N ARG A 16 19.40 11.52 -6.78
CA ARG A 16 20.28 10.39 -7.12
C ARG A 16 20.87 10.53 -8.52
N GLU A 17 20.06 10.94 -9.51
CA GLU A 17 20.55 11.21 -10.86
C GLU A 17 21.55 12.37 -10.89
N ARG A 18 21.32 13.41 -10.08
CA ARG A 18 22.27 14.51 -9.92
C ARG A 18 23.57 14.08 -9.24
N TRP A 19 23.48 13.26 -8.19
CA TRP A 19 24.65 12.75 -7.47
C TRP A 19 25.50 11.80 -8.33
N LYS A 20 24.90 10.97 -9.18
CA LYS A 20 25.64 10.14 -10.15
C LYS A 20 26.56 10.96 -11.05
N LYS A 21 26.13 12.17 -11.42
CA LYS A 21 26.91 13.14 -12.23
C LYS A 21 27.94 13.92 -11.38
N GLN A 22 27.73 14.05 -10.07
CA GLN A 22 28.53 14.86 -9.15
C GLN A 22 28.91 14.09 -7.87
N LYS A 23 29.59 12.95 -8.03
CA LYS A 23 29.86 11.99 -6.92
C LYS A 23 30.70 12.56 -5.77
N LEU A 24 31.49 13.61 -6.03
CA LEU A 24 32.32 14.28 -5.03
C LEU A 24 31.53 15.24 -4.13
N ASN A 25 30.28 15.55 -4.49
CA ASN A 25 29.47 16.47 -3.72
C ASN A 25 28.83 15.77 -2.51
N LYS A 26 29.44 15.97 -1.34
CA LYS A 26 29.00 15.43 -0.05
C LYS A 26 27.64 15.94 0.43
N TRP A 27 27.22 17.14 -0.01
CA TRP A 27 25.92 17.68 0.34
C TRP A 27 24.78 16.86 -0.29
N LEU A 28 24.94 16.43 -1.55
CA LEU A 28 23.96 15.59 -2.23
C LEU A 28 23.86 14.21 -1.57
N GLU A 29 24.97 13.64 -1.13
CA GLU A 29 25.01 12.37 -0.39
C GLU A 29 24.27 12.48 0.94
N ALA A 30 24.51 13.56 1.70
CA ALA A 30 23.81 13.84 2.96
C ALA A 30 22.29 14.02 2.75
N ASN A 31 21.90 14.72 1.69
CA ASN A 31 20.49 14.99 1.40
C ASN A 31 19.74 13.72 0.94
N ILE A 32 20.38 12.85 0.15
CA ILE A 32 19.83 11.52 -0.20
C ILE A 32 19.68 10.66 1.05
N SER A 33 20.66 10.69 1.96
CA SER A 33 20.59 9.99 3.25
C SER A 33 19.43 10.49 4.10
N GLN A 34 19.18 11.81 4.13
CA GLN A 34 18.04 12.39 4.82
C GLN A 34 16.70 11.94 4.20
N LEU A 35 16.56 12.01 2.87
CA LEU A 35 15.36 11.54 2.19
C LEU A 35 15.10 10.04 2.41
N ASN A 36 16.15 9.22 2.49
CA ASN A 36 16.00 7.81 2.84
C ASN A 36 15.41 7.64 4.25
N LYS A 37 15.84 8.44 5.24
CA LYS A 37 15.25 8.41 6.58
C LYS A 37 13.78 8.85 6.56
N ASP A 38 13.45 9.89 5.81
CA ASP A 38 12.09 10.40 5.69
C ASP A 38 11.16 9.38 5.02
N ILE A 39 11.65 8.65 4.00
CA ILE A 39 10.94 7.54 3.36
C ILE A 39 10.66 6.41 4.36
N GLU A 40 11.68 6.00 5.13
CA GLU A 40 11.51 4.94 6.13
C GLU A 40 10.55 5.36 7.25
N GLN A 41 10.56 6.64 7.63
CA GLN A 41 9.58 7.18 8.58
C GLN A 41 8.16 7.19 8.00
N ALA A 42 8.00 7.59 6.73
CA ALA A 42 6.70 7.57 6.06
C ALA A 42 6.12 6.15 5.95
N LYS A 43 6.95 5.15 5.63
CA LYS A 43 6.54 3.73 5.64
C LYS A 43 6.11 3.25 7.02
N LYS A 44 6.87 3.60 8.07
CA LYS A 44 6.53 3.26 9.46
C LYS A 44 5.20 3.89 9.87
N LEU A 45 4.98 5.15 9.52
CA LEU A 45 3.73 5.85 9.80
C LEU A 45 2.55 5.19 9.08
N ALA A 46 2.72 4.83 7.80
CA ALA A 46 1.69 4.12 7.04
C ALA A 46 1.34 2.77 7.68
N ALA A 47 2.33 2.01 8.14
CA ALA A 47 2.10 0.76 8.87
C ALA A 47 1.35 0.99 10.20
N GLN A 48 1.71 2.03 10.94
CA GLN A 48 1.00 2.40 12.19
C GLN A 48 -0.45 2.79 11.94
N GLN A 49 -0.70 3.61 10.90
CA GLN A 49 -2.06 3.96 10.49
C GLN A 49 -2.89 2.72 10.12
N TRP A 50 -2.29 1.75 9.44
CA TRP A 50 -2.94 0.48 9.14
C TRP A 50 -3.28 -0.33 10.39
N VAL A 51 -2.37 -0.39 11.37
CA VAL A 51 -2.62 -1.05 12.65
C VAL A 51 -3.76 -0.37 13.41
N GLU A 52 -3.80 0.96 13.44
CA GLU A 52 -4.89 1.72 14.05
C GLU A 52 -6.23 1.45 13.37
N VAL A 53 -6.27 1.47 12.03
CA VAL A 53 -7.46 1.15 11.25
C VAL A 53 -7.95 -0.29 11.51
N CYS A 54 -7.03 -1.26 11.61
CA CYS A 54 -7.38 -2.63 11.96
C CYS A 54 -7.92 -2.74 13.40
N ASN A 55 -7.33 -2.04 14.35
CA ASN A 55 -7.79 -2.02 15.75
C ASN A 55 -9.18 -1.38 15.89
N GLU A 56 -9.46 -0.30 15.14
CA GLU A 56 -10.79 0.30 15.06
C GLU A 56 -11.81 -0.65 14.42
N ALA A 57 -11.38 -1.37 13.37
CA ALA A 57 -12.19 -2.37 12.71
C ALA A 57 -12.54 -3.53 13.63
N ASP A 58 -11.65 -3.95 14.52
CA ASP A 58 -11.89 -5.09 15.40
C ASP A 58 -12.86 -4.74 16.56
N GLY A 59 -12.70 -3.55 17.17
CA GLY A 59 -13.45 -3.17 18.38
C GLY A 59 -14.69 -2.29 18.19
N LYS A 60 -14.81 -1.48 17.12
CA LYS A 60 -15.80 -0.37 17.07
C LYS A 60 -16.53 -0.18 15.74
N MET A 61 -16.07 -0.78 14.64
CA MET A 61 -16.72 -0.55 13.34
C MET A 61 -18.04 -1.33 13.20
N ARG A 62 -19.11 -0.62 12.83
CA ARG A 62 -20.37 -1.23 12.37
C ARG A 62 -20.09 -2.13 11.16
N LYS A 63 -20.82 -3.24 11.01
CA LYS A 63 -20.62 -4.22 9.91
C LYS A 63 -20.52 -3.56 8.52
N GLY A 64 -21.32 -2.53 8.26
CA GLY A 64 -21.28 -1.76 6.99
C GLY A 64 -19.99 -0.95 6.80
N SER A 65 -19.41 -0.39 7.86
CA SER A 65 -18.15 0.36 7.79
C SER A 65 -16.98 -0.57 7.49
N LYS A 66 -16.96 -1.80 8.06
CA LYS A 66 -15.93 -2.81 7.76
C LYS A 66 -15.95 -3.18 6.28
N TRP A 67 -17.16 -3.31 5.72
CA TRP A 67 -17.38 -3.56 4.30
C TRP A 67 -16.92 -2.42 3.39
N VAL A 68 -17.17 -1.17 3.78
CA VAL A 68 -16.69 0.00 3.02
C VAL A 68 -15.17 0.10 3.07
N LEU A 69 -14.55 -0.15 4.23
CA LEU A 69 -13.10 -0.19 4.36
C LEU A 69 -12.48 -1.26 3.46
N LEU A 70 -13.00 -2.49 3.53
CA LEU A 70 -12.56 -3.60 2.68
C LEU A 70 -12.71 -3.22 1.19
N LYS A 71 -13.85 -2.65 0.80
CA LYS A 71 -14.07 -2.19 -0.58
C LYS A 71 -13.10 -1.08 -1.00
N ASN A 72 -12.80 -0.13 -0.12
CA ASN A 72 -11.88 0.96 -0.39
C ASN A 72 -10.46 0.44 -0.61
N MET A 73 -10.04 -0.60 0.13
CA MET A 73 -8.78 -1.29 -0.14
C MET A 73 -8.72 -1.73 -1.60
N PHE A 74 -9.80 -2.27 -2.18
CA PHE A 74 -9.78 -2.79 -3.57
C PHE A 74 -9.73 -1.69 -4.62
N THR A 75 -10.28 -0.52 -4.31
CA THR A 75 -10.35 0.60 -5.24
C THR A 75 -9.11 1.48 -5.27
N ASP A 76 -8.22 1.39 -4.27
CA ASP A 76 -7.04 2.26 -4.16
C ASP A 76 -5.83 1.79 -5.01
N SER A 77 -6.02 0.67 -5.73
CA SER A 77 -5.10 0.21 -6.77
C SER A 77 -5.28 1.08 -8.01
N THR A 78 -4.32 1.97 -8.24
CA THR A 78 -4.25 3.00 -9.30
C THR A 78 -4.45 2.48 -10.74
N GLU A 79 -4.51 1.16 -10.94
CA GLU A 79 -4.66 0.51 -12.25
C GLU A 79 -6.05 -0.07 -12.50
N SER A 80 -6.94 -0.10 -11.49
CA SER A 80 -8.23 -0.77 -11.64
C SER A 80 -9.40 0.22 -11.51
N SER A 81 -10.16 0.37 -12.60
CA SER A 81 -11.45 1.09 -12.57
C SER A 81 -12.30 0.53 -11.43
N LYS A 82 -13.05 1.40 -10.71
CA LYS A 82 -13.97 1.00 -9.61
C LYS A 82 -14.83 -0.23 -9.95
N SER A 83 -15.20 -0.37 -11.22
CA SER A 83 -15.94 -1.51 -11.76
C SER A 83 -15.13 -2.81 -11.78
N SER A 84 -13.86 -2.77 -12.17
CA SER A 84 -12.96 -3.94 -12.18
C SER A 84 -12.55 -4.40 -10.78
N ALA A 85 -12.33 -3.46 -9.86
CA ALA A 85 -12.11 -3.75 -8.45
C ALA A 85 -13.32 -4.48 -7.84
N ARG A 86 -14.53 -3.97 -8.14
CA ARG A 86 -15.79 -4.57 -7.70
C ARG A 86 -15.99 -5.98 -8.26
N LEU A 87 -15.72 -6.21 -9.54
CA LEU A 87 -15.86 -7.54 -10.15
C LEU A 87 -14.86 -8.57 -9.60
N LYS A 88 -13.60 -8.16 -9.36
CA LYS A 88 -12.62 -9.02 -8.68
C LYS A 88 -13.06 -9.37 -7.27
N PHE A 89 -13.61 -8.38 -6.57
CA PHE A 89 -14.12 -8.57 -5.23
C PHE A 89 -15.32 -9.51 -5.18
N GLU A 90 -16.32 -9.30 -6.04
CA GLU A 90 -17.51 -10.16 -6.15
C GLU A 90 -17.13 -11.60 -6.52
N ARG A 91 -16.13 -11.80 -7.39
CA ARG A 91 -15.59 -13.14 -7.68
C ARG A 91 -14.96 -13.79 -6.44
N LEU A 92 -14.11 -13.08 -5.71
CA LEU A 92 -13.45 -13.62 -4.51
C LEU A 92 -14.46 -14.02 -3.44
N VAL A 93 -15.49 -13.20 -3.19
CA VAL A 93 -16.57 -13.54 -2.27
C VAL A 93 -17.36 -14.74 -2.75
N TYR A 94 -17.71 -14.78 -4.04
CA TYR A 94 -18.46 -15.89 -4.61
C TYR A 94 -17.71 -17.22 -4.46
N MET A 95 -16.42 -17.25 -4.86
CA MET A 95 -15.60 -18.47 -4.75
C MET A 95 -15.49 -18.96 -3.31
N ASN A 96 -15.27 -18.05 -2.36
CA ASN A 96 -15.11 -18.44 -0.94
C ASN A 96 -16.44 -18.80 -0.26
N THR A 97 -17.58 -18.28 -0.75
CA THR A 97 -18.91 -18.63 -0.24
C THR A 97 -19.38 -19.98 -0.82
N SER A 98 -19.01 -20.30 -2.07
CA SER A 98 -19.35 -21.59 -2.70
C SER A 98 -18.48 -22.75 -2.21
N GLU A 99 -17.23 -22.49 -1.84
CA GLU A 99 -16.26 -23.55 -1.45
C GLU A 99 -16.24 -23.82 0.06
N GLY A 100 -17.01 -23.07 0.86
CA GLY A 100 -17.03 -23.26 2.33
C GLY A 100 -15.66 -23.06 2.98
N CYS A 101 -14.81 -22.20 2.38
CA CYS A 101 -13.44 -22.02 2.84
C CYS A 101 -13.39 -21.36 4.22
N CYS A 102 -12.42 -21.82 5.00
CA CYS A 102 -12.01 -21.22 6.26
C CYS A 102 -11.62 -19.74 6.05
N LEU A 103 -12.03 -18.87 6.97
CA LEU A 103 -11.72 -17.43 6.98
C LEU A 103 -10.21 -17.15 6.79
N GLN A 104 -9.35 -18.06 7.24
CA GLN A 104 -7.91 -17.99 7.11
C GLN A 104 -7.45 -18.06 5.64
N VAL A 105 -8.03 -18.95 4.84
CA VAL A 105 -7.67 -19.14 3.42
C VAL A 105 -8.07 -17.90 2.61
N PHE A 106 -9.21 -17.30 2.95
CA PHE A 106 -9.64 -16.04 2.36
C PHE A 106 -8.70 -14.89 2.72
N ALA A 107 -8.28 -14.80 3.99
CA ALA A 107 -7.32 -13.79 4.45
C ALA A 107 -5.96 -13.92 3.75
N ASP A 108 -5.44 -15.14 3.60
CA ASP A 108 -4.17 -15.40 2.91
C ASP A 108 -4.23 -15.01 1.43
N GLN A 109 -5.34 -15.30 0.74
CA GLN A 109 -5.56 -14.88 -0.66
C GLN A 109 -5.62 -13.36 -0.81
N LEU A 110 -6.22 -12.66 0.17
CA LEU A 110 -6.23 -11.20 0.18
C LEU A 110 -4.83 -10.64 0.36
N VAL A 111 -4.07 -11.16 1.32
CA VAL A 111 -2.69 -10.74 1.58
C VAL A 111 -1.81 -10.91 0.34
N ASP A 112 -1.94 -12.05 -0.36
CA ASP A 112 -1.14 -12.36 -1.54
C ASP A 112 -1.47 -11.45 -2.74
N ILE A 113 -2.73 -11.03 -2.87
CA ILE A 113 -3.16 -10.06 -3.90
C ILE A 113 -2.61 -8.66 -3.58
N TYR A 114 -2.59 -8.24 -2.31
CA TYR A 114 -2.12 -6.90 -1.92
C TYR A 114 -0.60 -6.77 -1.85
N LEU A 115 0.10 -7.73 -1.27
CA LEU A 115 1.57 -7.66 -1.15
C LEU A 115 2.25 -7.76 -2.52
N ARG A 116 1.72 -8.58 -3.44
CA ARG A 116 2.23 -8.63 -4.83
C ARG A 116 1.99 -7.33 -5.61
N LEU A 117 1.00 -6.53 -5.22
CA LEU A 117 0.77 -5.22 -5.84
C LEU A 117 1.82 -4.20 -5.37
N GLU A 118 2.33 -4.27 -4.15
CA GLU A 118 3.41 -3.39 -3.68
C GLU A 118 4.74 -3.63 -4.43
N GLU A 119 5.06 -4.89 -4.75
CA GLU A 119 6.28 -5.23 -5.50
C GLU A 119 6.25 -4.72 -6.95
N LYS A 120 5.08 -4.70 -7.58
CA LYS A 120 4.92 -4.21 -8.97
C LYS A 120 5.06 -2.71 -9.11
N ILE A 121 4.91 -1.94 -8.03
CA ILE A 121 5.02 -0.48 -8.09
C ILE A 121 6.48 0.01 -7.91
N ILE A 122 7.42 -0.91 -7.62
CA ILE A 122 8.85 -0.61 -7.43
C ILE A 122 9.67 -0.87 -8.71
N GLN A 123 9.12 -1.55 -9.72
CA GLN A 123 9.74 -1.73 -11.05
C GLN A 123 9.33 -0.62 -12.02
#